data_AF-A0A2M7KLM5-F1
#
_entry.id   AF-A0A2M7KLM5-F1
#
_cell.length_a   1.000
_cell.length_b   1.000
_cell.length_c   1.000
_cell.angle_alpha   90.00
_cell.angle_beta   90.00
_cell.angle_gamma   90.00
#
_symmetry.space_group_name_H-M   'P 1'
#
loop_
_entity.id
_entity.type
_entity.pdbx_description
1 polymer ?
#
loop_
_entity_poly.entity_id
_entity_poly.type
_entity_poly.pdbx_seq_one_letter_code
_entity_poly.pdbx_strand_id
1 'polypeptide(L)'
;MSASFFAQTGLGSLAAVLLCASLLSAAEAPPRAGLQLWLDASDPAITTSTADGRLTQWTDRSGNGHDASPLSDGQAPQVVPAAMNGKAALRFSGKQCLRISPIRAATGPATVFVVSQRLAQQASGEKWQRLVSSWEGQAADDNKLPSFCVLADHKGEGSAYGPVIYDAHLPDVTLNVLTLGANGTGPHQFFRGDIAEVLIYDRGFVAHDEVQQVVDYLAAKWGAKPVWEDVGWTRVGPLGDTPERVSDELPLSDQANAGKWAKFGPMWDEFGTDKLDPEKWYPTNPQWQGRQPAFFWAENAKVSDGKLHLTMRKQEAPEAPKDKGYHTYTSAAVKSKGAVLYGYFEISAKPMRSHGSSAFWFYDNTPEIWTEIDVFEIGGGAPGFERKYNMNLHVFHTPTEKKHWSKGGVWVAPWDLADDYHVYGLEWNKEELKYYVDGVAVRTAKNTHWHQPLTLNFDSETMPTWFGLPKDEDLPSTFSIEYVRAWESGE
;
A
#
# COMPACT_ATOMS: atom_id res chain seq x y z
N MET A 1 23.44 -75.89 1.63
CA MET A 1 22.09 -75.38 1.94
C MET A 1 22.24 -74.51 3.19
N SER A 2 22.76 -73.29 3.06
CA SER A 2 22.07 -72.00 2.81
C SER A 2 21.06 -71.59 3.88
N ALA A 3 21.47 -70.67 4.78
CA ALA A 3 20.67 -69.66 5.50
C ALA A 3 21.65 -68.88 6.43
N SER A 4 22.17 -67.72 6.06
CA SER A 4 21.59 -66.35 6.11
C SER A 4 21.73 -65.67 7.48
N PHE A 5 22.66 -64.71 7.51
CA PHE A 5 22.83 -63.65 8.50
C PHE A 5 21.61 -62.72 8.56
N PHE A 6 21.28 -62.18 9.74
CA PHE A 6 20.92 -60.76 9.90
C PHE A 6 21.16 -60.29 11.34
N ALA A 7 21.95 -59.23 11.47
CA ALA A 7 22.16 -58.46 12.67
C ALA A 7 21.08 -57.35 12.76
N GLN A 8 20.51 -57.15 13.94
CA GLN A 8 19.67 -55.99 14.28
C GLN A 8 20.58 -54.84 14.72
N THR A 9 20.58 -53.75 13.95
CA THR A 9 21.02 -52.43 14.42
C THR A 9 19.83 -51.47 14.35
N GLY A 10 19.48 -50.91 15.50
CA GLY A 10 18.46 -49.87 15.62
C GLY A 10 18.96 -48.56 15.03
N LEU A 11 18.17 -47.97 14.14
CA LEU A 11 18.32 -46.62 13.64
C LEU A 11 17.16 -45.78 14.16
N GLY A 12 17.53 -44.67 14.81
CA GLY A 12 16.61 -43.67 15.33
C GLY A 12 15.76 -43.07 14.23
N SER A 13 14.48 -42.88 14.54
CA SER A 13 13.52 -42.21 13.67
C SER A 13 13.79 -40.70 13.70
N LEU A 14 14.46 -40.20 12.67
CA LEU A 14 14.41 -38.78 12.31
C LEU A 14 12.99 -38.46 11.86
N ALA A 15 12.24 -37.74 12.69
CA ALA A 15 11.01 -37.09 12.28
C ALA A 15 11.38 -35.99 11.28
N ALA A 16 11.18 -36.26 9.99
CA ALA A 16 11.26 -35.25 8.95
C ALA A 16 10.07 -34.29 9.14
N VAL A 17 10.37 -33.08 9.63
CA VAL A 17 9.45 -31.95 9.55
C VAL A 17 9.27 -31.63 8.06
N LEU A 18 8.16 -32.08 7.47
CA LEU A 18 7.73 -31.54 6.18
C LEU A 18 7.27 -30.10 6.42
N LEU A 19 8.13 -29.13 6.12
CA LEU A 19 7.66 -27.82 5.70
C LEU A 19 6.88 -28.03 4.40
N CYS A 20 5.56 -28.06 4.48
CA CYS A 20 4.70 -27.86 3.32
C CYS A 20 4.86 -26.40 2.88
N ALA A 21 5.92 -26.11 2.11
CA ALA A 21 5.88 -24.97 1.22
C ALA A 21 4.82 -25.32 0.17
N SER A 22 3.59 -24.81 0.34
CA SER A 22 2.61 -24.84 -0.72
C SER A 22 3.19 -24.04 -1.89
N LEU A 23 3.73 -24.75 -2.88
CA LEU A 23 3.88 -24.20 -4.21
C LEU A 23 2.45 -23.95 -4.69
N LEU A 24 1.93 -22.74 -4.44
CA LEU A 24 0.74 -22.28 -5.13
C LEU A 24 1.08 -22.34 -6.61
N SER A 25 0.45 -23.28 -7.32
CA SER A 25 0.37 -23.20 -8.78
C SER A 25 -0.24 -21.84 -9.08
N ALA A 26 0.46 -21.02 -9.86
CA ALA A 26 -0.12 -19.78 -10.36
C ALA A 26 -1.46 -20.10 -11.04
N ALA A 27 -2.48 -19.28 -10.77
CA ALA A 27 -3.79 -19.48 -11.37
C ALA A 27 -3.68 -19.46 -12.91
N GLU A 28 -4.43 -20.32 -13.60
CA GLU A 28 -4.43 -20.36 -15.07
C GLU A 28 -5.31 -19.26 -15.70
N ALA A 29 -6.12 -18.58 -14.89
CA ALA A 29 -7.04 -17.54 -15.30
C ALA A 29 -7.20 -16.48 -14.18
N PRO A 30 -7.59 -15.24 -14.53
CA PRO A 30 -7.87 -14.23 -13.52
C PRO A 30 -9.19 -14.54 -12.77
N PRO A 31 -9.37 -14.01 -11.54
CA PRO A 31 -10.65 -14.02 -10.84
C PRO A 31 -11.81 -13.58 -11.74
N ARG A 32 -12.94 -14.30 -11.71
CA ARG A 32 -14.08 -14.02 -12.60
C ARG A 32 -15.11 -13.06 -12.01
N ALA A 33 -15.18 -12.94 -10.69
CA ALA A 33 -16.17 -12.10 -10.02
C ALA A 33 -16.01 -10.63 -10.42
N GLY A 34 -17.03 -10.05 -11.06
CA GLY A 34 -17.03 -8.67 -11.57
C GLY A 34 -16.17 -8.43 -12.81
N LEU A 35 -15.61 -9.47 -13.44
CA LEU A 35 -14.77 -9.32 -14.64
C LEU A 35 -15.67 -8.99 -15.85
N GLN A 36 -15.52 -7.78 -16.39
CA GLN A 36 -16.27 -7.29 -17.54
C GLN A 36 -15.51 -7.40 -18.86
N LEU A 37 -14.19 -7.22 -18.85
CA LEU A 37 -13.35 -7.30 -20.05
C LEU A 37 -12.13 -8.16 -19.77
N TRP A 38 -11.80 -9.05 -20.71
CA TRP A 38 -10.56 -9.81 -20.70
C TRP A 38 -9.98 -9.91 -22.11
N LEU A 39 -9.01 -9.04 -22.41
CA LEU A 39 -8.27 -9.05 -23.68
C LEU A 39 -6.88 -9.62 -23.45
N ASP A 40 -6.56 -10.72 -24.14
CA ASP A 40 -5.30 -11.47 -23.96
C ASP A 40 -4.58 -11.61 -25.31
N ALA A 41 -3.40 -11.02 -25.44
CA ALA A 41 -2.66 -10.97 -26.71
C ALA A 41 -2.09 -12.35 -27.11
N SER A 42 -2.06 -13.30 -26.17
CA SER A 42 -1.62 -14.67 -26.40
C SER A 42 -2.74 -15.61 -26.83
N ASP A 43 -3.99 -15.14 -26.86
CA ASP A 43 -5.12 -15.95 -27.30
C ASP A 43 -5.04 -16.24 -28.82
N PRO A 44 -5.07 -17.51 -29.26
CA PRO A 44 -5.14 -17.85 -30.68
C PRO A 44 -6.38 -17.32 -31.40
N ALA A 45 -7.44 -16.91 -30.69
CA ALA A 45 -8.66 -16.34 -31.25
C ALA A 45 -8.51 -14.87 -31.71
N ILE A 46 -7.33 -14.27 -31.59
CA ILE A 46 -7.05 -12.94 -32.15
C ILE A 46 -7.19 -12.96 -33.66
N THR A 47 -7.95 -11.99 -34.19
CA THR A 47 -8.16 -11.87 -35.63
C THR A 47 -7.20 -10.83 -36.21
N THR A 48 -6.52 -11.21 -37.29
CA THR A 48 -5.57 -10.33 -38.00
C THR A 48 -5.91 -10.22 -39.48
N SER A 49 -5.47 -9.12 -40.09
CA SER A 49 -5.45 -8.93 -41.53
C SER A 49 -4.55 -9.97 -42.18
N THR A 50 -5.08 -10.66 -43.18
CA THR A 50 -4.35 -11.68 -43.95
C THR A 50 -3.22 -11.08 -44.80
N ALA A 51 -3.22 -9.76 -45.02
CA ALA A 51 -2.25 -9.10 -45.90
C ALA A 51 -0.95 -8.70 -45.19
N ASP A 52 -1.04 -8.27 -43.92
CA ASP A 52 0.08 -7.65 -43.20
C ASP A 52 0.16 -8.03 -41.71
N GLY A 53 -0.71 -8.92 -41.22
CA GLY A 53 -0.70 -9.41 -39.84
C GLY A 53 -1.08 -8.36 -38.79
N ARG A 54 -1.68 -7.24 -39.20
CA ARG A 54 -2.21 -6.24 -38.26
C ARG A 54 -3.49 -6.72 -37.61
N LEU A 55 -3.72 -6.30 -36.38
CA LEU A 55 -4.93 -6.64 -35.63
C LEU A 55 -6.17 -6.06 -36.33
N THR A 56 -7.19 -6.88 -36.56
CA THR A 56 -8.52 -6.40 -36.98
C THR A 56 -9.51 -6.44 -35.83
N GLN A 57 -9.40 -7.44 -34.95
CA GLN A 57 -10.21 -7.56 -33.74
C GLN A 57 -9.45 -8.31 -32.64
N TRP A 58 -9.50 -7.77 -31.43
CA TRP A 58 -9.06 -8.42 -30.21
C TRP A 58 -10.29 -8.89 -29.43
N THR A 59 -10.51 -10.20 -29.46
CA THR A 59 -11.70 -10.84 -28.89
C THR A 59 -11.68 -10.83 -27.36
N ASP A 60 -12.83 -10.53 -26.75
CA ASP A 60 -13.03 -10.55 -25.31
C ASP A 60 -13.30 -11.97 -24.77
N ARG A 61 -12.47 -12.40 -23.81
CA ARG A 61 -12.53 -13.71 -23.14
C ARG A 61 -13.35 -13.72 -21.85
N SER A 62 -13.89 -12.57 -21.45
CA SER A 62 -14.71 -12.46 -20.25
C SER A 62 -16.04 -13.22 -20.41
N GLY A 63 -16.53 -13.31 -21.66
CA GLY A 63 -17.86 -13.83 -22.00
C GLY A 63 -18.91 -12.74 -22.21
N ASN A 64 -18.57 -11.46 -22.03
CA ASN A 64 -19.49 -10.33 -22.15
C ASN A 64 -19.51 -9.69 -23.56
N GLY A 65 -18.56 -10.04 -24.42
CA GLY A 65 -18.55 -9.63 -25.83
C GLY A 65 -18.05 -8.20 -26.05
N HIS A 66 -17.21 -7.68 -25.15
CA HIS A 66 -16.64 -6.34 -25.26
C HIS A 66 -15.35 -6.35 -26.10
N ASP A 67 -15.44 -6.82 -27.34
CA ASP A 67 -14.30 -6.88 -28.26
C ASP A 67 -13.68 -5.49 -28.51
N ALA A 68 -12.37 -5.47 -28.81
CA ALA A 68 -11.64 -4.26 -29.18
C ALA A 68 -11.21 -4.28 -30.65
N SER A 69 -11.43 -3.17 -31.36
CA SER A 69 -11.07 -3.05 -32.78
C SER A 69 -10.38 -1.72 -33.08
N PRO A 70 -9.52 -1.65 -34.12
CA PRO A 70 -8.96 -0.37 -34.57
C PRO A 70 -10.04 0.62 -34.98
N LEU A 71 -9.82 1.91 -34.75
CA LEU A 71 -10.72 2.97 -35.25
C LEU A 71 -10.65 3.13 -36.78
N SER A 72 -9.53 2.74 -37.40
CA SER A 72 -9.32 2.69 -38.83
C SER A 72 -8.12 1.78 -39.17
N ASP A 73 -7.99 1.35 -40.43
CA ASP A 73 -6.91 0.46 -40.87
C ASP A 73 -5.51 1.00 -40.56
N GLY A 74 -5.31 2.32 -40.68
CA GLY A 74 -4.04 2.98 -40.37
C GLY A 74 -3.69 3.02 -38.88
N GLN A 75 -4.66 2.70 -38.02
CA GLN A 75 -4.52 2.73 -36.56
C GLN A 75 -4.47 1.32 -35.94
N ALA A 76 -4.42 0.27 -36.75
CA ALA A 76 -4.31 -1.10 -36.26
C ALA A 76 -2.90 -1.41 -35.69
N PRO A 77 -2.78 -1.87 -34.43
CA PRO A 77 -1.52 -2.36 -33.87
C PRO A 77 -1.09 -3.66 -34.52
N GLN A 78 0.20 -3.96 -34.41
CA GLN A 78 0.77 -5.19 -34.95
C GLN A 78 0.79 -6.28 -33.88
N VAL A 79 0.36 -7.50 -34.23
CA VAL A 79 0.56 -8.65 -33.35
C VAL A 79 2.01 -9.10 -33.49
N VAL A 80 2.76 -9.09 -32.38
CA VAL A 80 4.16 -9.51 -32.36
C VAL A 80 4.28 -10.80 -31.57
N PRO A 81 4.64 -11.93 -32.23
CA PRO A 81 4.82 -13.20 -31.54
C PRO A 81 6.03 -13.15 -30.62
N ALA A 82 5.97 -13.90 -29.51
CA ALA A 82 7.05 -14.02 -28.52
C ALA A 82 7.62 -12.67 -28.03
N ALA A 83 6.79 -11.63 -27.99
CA ALA A 83 7.19 -10.28 -27.58
C ALA A 83 7.39 -10.15 -26.07
N MET A 84 6.65 -10.92 -25.26
CA MET A 84 6.68 -10.83 -23.79
C MET A 84 6.59 -12.23 -23.19
N ASN A 85 7.62 -12.64 -22.44
CA ASN A 85 7.72 -13.97 -21.82
C ASN A 85 7.39 -15.15 -22.77
N GLY A 86 7.88 -15.08 -24.01
CA GLY A 86 7.64 -16.09 -25.04
C GLY A 86 6.22 -16.09 -25.64
N LYS A 87 5.36 -15.16 -25.23
CA LYS A 87 3.97 -15.01 -25.70
C LYS A 87 3.81 -13.78 -26.59
N ALA A 88 2.73 -13.74 -27.38
CA ALA A 88 2.44 -12.62 -28.26
C ALA A 88 1.98 -11.37 -27.48
N ALA A 89 2.27 -10.18 -28.02
CA ALA A 89 1.79 -8.90 -27.52
C ALA A 89 1.39 -7.98 -28.69
N LEU A 90 0.56 -6.98 -28.43
CA LEU A 90 0.19 -5.97 -29.42
C LEU A 90 1.14 -4.79 -29.38
N ARG A 91 1.80 -4.53 -30.51
CA ARG A 91 2.77 -3.44 -30.66
C ARG A 91 2.12 -2.17 -31.20
N PHE A 92 2.26 -1.11 -30.42
CA PHE A 92 1.90 0.26 -30.76
C PHE A 92 3.17 1.05 -31.11
N SER A 93 3.15 1.72 -32.26
CA SER A 93 4.25 2.52 -32.82
C SER A 93 4.02 4.03 -32.73
N GLY A 94 3.02 4.46 -31.95
CA GLY A 94 2.73 5.89 -31.70
C GLY A 94 1.65 6.49 -32.62
N LYS A 95 0.88 5.68 -33.33
CA LYS A 95 -0.29 6.13 -34.13
C LYS A 95 -1.50 5.20 -34.06
N GLN A 96 -1.36 4.10 -33.33
CA GLN A 96 -2.36 3.04 -33.25
C GLN A 96 -3.24 3.23 -32.02
N CYS A 97 -4.49 2.81 -32.13
CA CYS A 97 -5.43 2.80 -31.03
C CYS A 97 -6.52 1.78 -31.29
N LEU A 98 -7.11 1.24 -30.22
CA LEU A 98 -8.25 0.34 -30.29
C LEU A 98 -9.42 0.95 -29.52
N ARG A 99 -10.63 0.79 -30.04
CA ARG A 99 -11.88 1.10 -29.34
C ARG A 99 -12.46 -0.19 -28.79
N ILE A 100 -12.79 -0.18 -27.50
CA ILE A 100 -13.53 -1.26 -26.84
C ILE A 100 -15.02 -0.92 -26.91
N SER A 101 -15.86 -1.93 -27.12
CA SER A 101 -17.32 -1.75 -27.05
C SER A 101 -17.76 -1.26 -25.66
N PRO A 102 -18.76 -0.36 -25.54
CA PRO A 102 -19.19 0.17 -24.26
C PRO A 102 -19.53 -0.92 -23.23
N ILE A 103 -19.05 -0.77 -22.00
CA ILE A 103 -19.32 -1.69 -20.87
C ILE A 103 -20.41 -1.11 -19.98
N ARG A 104 -20.23 0.14 -19.52
CA ARG A 104 -21.17 0.80 -18.58
C ARG A 104 -21.16 2.32 -18.76
N ALA A 105 -22.34 2.89 -19.05
CA ALA A 105 -22.52 4.35 -19.16
C ALA A 105 -22.68 5.05 -17.80
N ALA A 106 -23.29 4.37 -16.82
CA ALA A 106 -23.41 4.91 -15.46
C ALA A 106 -22.04 4.98 -14.76
N THR A 107 -21.90 5.96 -13.85
CA THR A 107 -20.74 6.03 -12.98
C THR A 107 -20.80 4.94 -11.90
N GLY A 108 -19.64 4.54 -11.41
CA GLY A 108 -19.50 3.57 -10.34
C GLY A 108 -18.07 3.06 -10.22
N PRO A 109 -17.80 2.10 -9.33
CA PRO A 109 -16.45 1.59 -9.17
C PRO A 109 -15.99 0.81 -10.40
N ALA A 110 -14.69 0.78 -10.63
CA ALA A 110 -14.03 -0.07 -11.61
C ALA A 110 -12.58 -0.34 -11.18
N THR A 111 -12.03 -1.49 -11.56
CA THR A 111 -10.60 -1.75 -11.45
C THR A 111 -10.05 -2.21 -12.79
N VAL A 112 -8.96 -1.59 -13.24
CA VAL A 112 -8.33 -1.89 -14.52
C VAL A 112 -6.94 -2.43 -14.29
N PHE A 113 -6.59 -3.53 -14.95
CA PHE A 113 -5.22 -4.04 -15.03
C PHE A 113 -4.74 -4.03 -16.48
N VAL A 114 -3.50 -3.61 -16.71
CA VAL A 114 -2.85 -3.62 -18.03
C VAL A 114 -1.43 -4.13 -17.90
N VAL A 115 -1.10 -5.16 -18.67
CA VAL A 115 0.29 -5.63 -18.81
C VAL A 115 0.92 -4.94 -20.01
N SER A 116 2.02 -4.22 -19.77
CA SER A 116 2.70 -3.43 -20.78
C SER A 116 4.23 -3.52 -20.65
N GLN A 117 4.94 -3.32 -21.76
CA GLN A 117 6.38 -3.04 -21.79
C GLN A 117 6.70 -1.95 -22.80
N ARG A 118 7.88 -1.33 -22.67
CA ARG A 118 8.44 -0.46 -23.70
C ARG A 118 9.91 -0.79 -23.89
N LEU A 119 10.24 -1.36 -25.04
CA LEU A 119 11.62 -1.69 -25.40
C LEU A 119 12.44 -0.42 -25.67
N ALA A 120 13.76 -0.50 -25.56
CA ALA A 120 14.67 0.64 -25.74
C ALA A 120 14.45 1.40 -27.06
N GLN A 121 14.24 0.68 -28.16
CA GLN A 121 13.95 1.23 -29.49
C GLN A 121 12.56 1.89 -29.62
N GLN A 122 11.66 1.63 -28.67
CA GLN A 122 10.32 2.22 -28.61
C GLN A 122 10.29 3.47 -27.73
N ALA A 123 11.40 3.83 -27.07
CA ALA A 123 11.50 5.03 -26.27
C ALA A 123 11.13 6.29 -27.08
N SER A 124 10.56 7.27 -26.41
CA SER A 124 9.99 8.47 -27.01
C SER A 124 10.29 9.72 -26.19
N GLY A 125 10.34 10.88 -26.83
CA GLY A 125 10.28 12.17 -26.13
C GLY A 125 8.84 12.59 -25.78
N GLU A 126 7.85 11.94 -26.40
CA GLU A 126 6.43 12.19 -26.15
C GLU A 126 6.05 11.78 -24.73
N LYS A 127 5.29 12.66 -24.08
CA LYS A 127 4.82 12.47 -22.71
C LYS A 127 3.36 12.05 -22.67
N TRP A 128 2.92 11.60 -21.49
CA TRP A 128 1.48 11.38 -21.22
C TRP A 128 0.84 10.32 -22.11
N GLN A 129 1.59 9.30 -22.51
CA GLN A 129 1.08 8.24 -23.39
C GLN A 129 0.06 7.34 -22.67
N ARG A 130 -1.11 7.10 -23.29
CA ARG A 130 -2.21 6.33 -22.68
C ARG A 130 -2.12 4.85 -22.97
N LEU A 131 -2.14 4.02 -21.93
CA LEU A 131 -2.40 2.57 -22.07
C LEU A 131 -3.91 2.33 -22.25
N VAL A 132 -4.71 2.90 -21.35
CA VAL A 132 -6.18 2.85 -21.34
C VAL A 132 -6.71 4.25 -21.05
N SER A 133 -7.81 4.64 -21.69
CA SER A 133 -8.53 5.88 -21.40
C SER A 133 -10.03 5.62 -21.50
N SER A 134 -10.81 6.16 -20.55
CA SER A 134 -12.27 6.24 -20.62
C SER A 134 -12.66 7.71 -20.57
N TRP A 135 -13.05 8.30 -21.70
CA TRP A 135 -13.40 9.72 -21.76
C TRP A 135 -14.32 10.07 -22.93
N GLU A 136 -15.46 10.69 -22.60
CA GLU A 136 -16.48 11.11 -23.57
C GLU A 136 -16.33 12.57 -24.02
N GLY A 137 -15.31 13.29 -23.55
CA GLY A 137 -15.09 14.70 -23.87
C GLY A 137 -15.90 15.69 -23.03
N GLN A 138 -16.66 15.20 -22.04
CA GLN A 138 -17.46 16.05 -21.14
C GLN A 138 -16.65 16.58 -19.96
N ALA A 139 -15.80 15.73 -19.36
CA ALA A 139 -14.85 16.17 -18.35
C ALA A 139 -13.74 17.03 -18.97
N ALA A 140 -13.13 17.90 -18.16
CA ALA A 140 -12.07 18.80 -18.61
C ALA A 140 -10.85 18.09 -19.23
N ASP A 141 -10.58 16.85 -18.80
CA ASP A 141 -9.53 15.97 -19.31
C ASP A 141 -9.92 14.50 -19.00
N ASP A 142 -9.27 13.54 -19.66
CA ASP A 142 -9.54 12.11 -19.44
C ASP A 142 -9.07 11.61 -18.06
N ASN A 143 -8.25 12.38 -17.35
CA ASN A 143 -7.81 12.06 -15.98
C ASN A 143 -8.71 12.62 -14.87
N LYS A 144 -9.89 13.15 -15.21
CA LYS A 144 -10.86 13.73 -14.27
C LYS A 144 -12.13 12.91 -14.21
N LEU A 145 -12.62 12.63 -13.00
CA LEU A 145 -13.91 11.97 -12.81
C LEU A 145 -15.02 12.69 -13.61
N PRO A 146 -15.96 11.93 -14.21
CA PRO A 146 -16.09 10.47 -14.14
C PRO A 146 -15.26 9.73 -15.21
N SER A 147 -14.27 10.38 -15.79
CA SER A 147 -13.31 9.81 -16.76
C SER A 147 -12.06 9.30 -16.03
N PHE A 148 -11.28 8.45 -16.68
CA PHE A 148 -9.95 8.06 -16.19
C PHE A 148 -9.00 7.74 -17.32
N CYS A 149 -7.71 7.74 -17.00
CA CYS A 149 -6.68 7.20 -17.86
C CYS A 149 -5.60 6.43 -17.09
N VAL A 150 -5.08 5.37 -17.68
CA VAL A 150 -3.90 4.64 -17.23
C VAL A 150 -2.73 5.03 -18.14
N LEU A 151 -1.65 5.53 -17.55
CA LEU A 151 -0.49 6.04 -18.28
C LEU A 151 0.61 4.99 -18.38
N ALA A 152 1.31 4.97 -19.51
CA ALA A 152 2.60 4.31 -19.60
C ALA A 152 3.64 5.17 -18.89
N ASP A 153 4.18 4.66 -17.78
CA ASP A 153 5.04 5.36 -16.82
C ASP A 153 4.30 6.46 -16.02
N HIS A 154 4.26 6.33 -14.69
CA HIS A 154 3.62 7.29 -13.77
C HIS A 154 4.24 8.69 -13.83
N LYS A 155 5.48 8.82 -14.30
CA LYS A 155 6.14 10.12 -14.54
C LYS A 155 5.71 10.76 -15.86
N GLY A 156 4.92 10.04 -16.66
CA GLY A 156 4.45 10.46 -17.98
C GLY A 156 5.59 10.57 -19.00
N GLU A 157 6.70 9.86 -18.81
CA GLU A 157 7.86 9.91 -19.70
C GLU A 157 7.82 8.79 -20.76
N GLY A 158 8.53 9.02 -21.86
CA GLY A 158 8.66 8.05 -22.94
C GLY A 158 9.80 7.03 -22.74
N SER A 159 10.31 6.87 -21.51
CA SER A 159 11.43 5.98 -21.18
C SER A 159 11.09 4.50 -21.32
N ALA A 160 12.08 3.67 -21.65
CA ALA A 160 11.91 2.23 -21.77
C ALA A 160 11.71 1.57 -20.39
N TYR A 161 10.92 0.50 -20.35
CA TYR A 161 10.64 -0.29 -19.16
C TYR A 161 10.36 -1.76 -19.54
N GLY A 162 10.71 -2.68 -18.66
CA GLY A 162 10.44 -4.12 -18.83
C GLY A 162 8.94 -4.46 -18.71
N PRO A 163 8.56 -5.74 -18.67
CA PRO A 163 7.17 -6.14 -18.44
C PRO A 163 6.65 -5.65 -17.07
N VAL A 164 5.59 -4.87 -17.09
CA VAL A 164 4.99 -4.23 -15.91
C VAL A 164 3.47 -4.40 -15.93
N ILE A 165 2.88 -4.63 -14.74
CA ILE A 165 1.44 -4.66 -14.49
C ILE A 165 1.03 -3.31 -13.91
N TYR A 166 0.28 -2.53 -14.69
CA TYR A 166 -0.36 -1.31 -14.23
C TYR A 166 -1.75 -1.66 -13.69
N ASP A 167 -2.09 -1.13 -12.53
CA ASP A 167 -3.42 -1.19 -11.96
C ASP A 167 -4.00 0.21 -11.70
N ALA A 168 -5.31 0.34 -11.84
CA ALA A 168 -6.04 1.54 -11.49
C ALA A 168 -7.33 1.18 -10.76
N HIS A 169 -7.43 1.59 -9.50
CA HIS A 169 -8.61 1.43 -8.65
C HIS A 169 -9.43 2.72 -8.67
N LEU A 170 -10.61 2.66 -9.27
CA LEU A 170 -11.38 3.83 -9.68
C LEU A 170 -12.74 3.81 -8.97
N PRO A 171 -13.04 4.76 -8.07
CA PRO A 171 -14.23 4.67 -7.23
C PRO A 171 -15.54 5.04 -7.94
N ASP A 172 -15.51 5.97 -8.91
CA ASP A 172 -16.72 6.52 -9.51
C ASP A 172 -16.50 6.99 -10.97
N VAL A 173 -16.37 6.03 -11.89
CA VAL A 173 -16.05 6.27 -13.30
C VAL A 173 -17.04 5.65 -14.26
N THR A 174 -17.07 6.16 -15.49
CA THR A 174 -17.76 5.54 -16.63
C THR A 174 -16.84 4.56 -17.35
N LEU A 175 -17.41 3.52 -17.96
CA LEU A 175 -16.72 2.54 -18.81
C LEU A 175 -17.38 2.52 -20.21
N ASN A 176 -17.62 3.71 -20.77
CA ASN A 176 -18.44 3.88 -21.98
C ASN A 176 -17.58 4.12 -23.23
N VAL A 177 -16.70 5.12 -23.18
CA VAL A 177 -15.79 5.47 -24.30
C VAL A 177 -14.38 5.01 -23.97
N LEU A 178 -14.15 3.71 -24.08
CA LEU A 178 -12.89 3.05 -23.74
C LEU A 178 -11.95 2.95 -24.95
N THR A 179 -10.76 3.53 -24.84
CA THR A 179 -9.70 3.47 -25.86
C THR A 179 -8.43 2.85 -25.28
N LEU A 180 -7.79 1.96 -26.04
CA LEU A 180 -6.43 1.47 -25.77
C LEU A 180 -5.42 2.19 -26.66
N GLY A 181 -4.27 2.56 -26.08
CA GLY A 181 -3.13 3.12 -26.82
C GLY A 181 -3.26 4.60 -27.24
N ALA A 182 -4.33 5.29 -26.86
CA ALA A 182 -4.57 6.72 -27.08
C ALA A 182 -5.63 7.23 -26.08
N ASN A 183 -5.94 8.52 -26.13
CA ASN A 183 -7.03 9.06 -25.31
C ASN A 183 -8.44 8.72 -25.84
N GLY A 184 -9.46 8.98 -25.03
CA GLY A 184 -10.85 8.60 -25.31
C GLY A 184 -11.47 9.28 -26.54
N THR A 185 -11.15 10.56 -26.78
CA THR A 185 -11.86 11.38 -27.77
C THR A 185 -11.08 11.73 -29.04
N GLY A 186 -9.80 11.35 -29.15
CA GLY A 186 -9.03 11.63 -30.38
C GLY A 186 -7.68 10.92 -30.54
N PRO A 187 -7.08 11.00 -31.74
CA PRO A 187 -5.80 10.36 -32.04
C PRO A 187 -4.62 11.21 -31.54
N HIS A 188 -4.50 11.43 -30.23
CA HIS A 188 -3.33 12.07 -29.62
C HIS A 188 -2.95 11.36 -28.31
N GLN A 189 -1.78 11.72 -27.77
CA GLN A 189 -1.18 11.02 -26.61
C GLN A 189 -0.98 9.52 -26.87
N PHE A 190 -0.65 9.18 -28.12
CA PHE A 190 -0.48 7.81 -28.55
C PHE A 190 0.60 7.08 -27.79
N PHE A 191 0.29 5.83 -27.45
CA PHE A 191 1.25 4.92 -26.87
C PHE A 191 2.24 4.39 -27.91
N ARG A 192 3.48 4.25 -27.44
CA ARG A 192 4.54 3.53 -28.13
C ARG A 192 5.12 2.49 -27.17
N GLY A 193 4.97 1.22 -27.52
CA GLY A 193 5.30 0.07 -26.68
C GLY A 193 4.42 -1.13 -27.02
N ASP A 194 4.39 -2.12 -26.13
CA ASP A 194 3.61 -3.33 -26.31
C ASP A 194 2.60 -3.49 -25.17
N ILE A 195 1.33 -3.80 -25.50
CA ILE A 195 0.29 -4.18 -24.53
C ILE A 195 0.01 -5.68 -24.70
N ALA A 196 0.07 -6.44 -23.61
CA ALA A 196 -0.05 -7.89 -23.62
C ALA A 196 -1.40 -8.40 -23.10
N GLU A 197 -1.94 -7.78 -22.05
CA GLU A 197 -3.22 -8.20 -21.48
C GLU A 197 -3.93 -7.02 -20.81
N VAL A 198 -5.26 -6.95 -20.93
CA VAL A 198 -6.11 -5.95 -20.31
C VAL A 198 -7.27 -6.65 -19.60
N LEU A 199 -7.44 -6.35 -18.32
CA LEU A 199 -8.57 -6.80 -17.50
C LEU A 199 -9.33 -5.58 -16.99
N ILE A 200 -10.66 -5.58 -17.11
CA ILE A 200 -11.51 -4.56 -16.48
C ILE A 200 -12.55 -5.25 -15.61
N TYR A 201 -12.61 -4.86 -14.35
CA TYR A 201 -13.64 -5.23 -13.39
C TYR A 201 -14.56 -4.04 -13.13
N ASP A 202 -15.86 -4.26 -12.96
CA ASP A 202 -16.85 -3.22 -12.58
C ASP A 202 -16.98 -3.03 -11.07
N ARG A 203 -15.98 -3.49 -10.32
CA ARG A 203 -15.89 -3.39 -8.86
C ARG A 203 -14.53 -2.90 -8.40
N GLY A 204 -14.50 -2.36 -7.18
CA GLY A 204 -13.27 -2.19 -6.43
C GLY A 204 -12.85 -3.54 -5.83
N PHE A 205 -11.55 -3.79 -5.79
CA PHE A 205 -11.00 -4.85 -4.95
C PHE A 205 -10.87 -4.29 -3.55
N VAL A 206 -11.62 -4.89 -2.63
CA VAL A 206 -11.60 -4.46 -1.25
C VAL A 206 -10.46 -5.19 -0.54
N ALA A 207 -10.29 -6.50 -0.71
CA ALA A 207 -9.21 -7.23 -0.04
C ALA A 207 -7.92 -7.33 -0.88
N HIS A 208 -6.76 -7.27 -0.21
CA HIS A 208 -5.44 -7.33 -0.87
C HIS A 208 -5.20 -8.67 -1.57
N ASP A 209 -5.69 -9.77 -1.00
CA ASP A 209 -5.56 -11.12 -1.54
C ASP A 209 -6.23 -11.26 -2.92
N GLU A 210 -7.38 -10.64 -3.13
CA GLU A 210 -8.04 -10.65 -4.44
C GLU A 210 -7.25 -9.88 -5.50
N VAL A 211 -6.65 -8.73 -5.15
CA VAL A 211 -5.73 -8.00 -6.05
C VAL A 211 -4.51 -8.86 -6.34
N GLN A 212 -3.94 -9.47 -5.30
CA GLN A 212 -2.76 -10.31 -5.41
C GLN A 212 -3.01 -11.51 -6.32
N GLN A 213 -4.19 -12.14 -6.29
CA GLN A 213 -4.55 -13.22 -7.22
C GLN A 213 -4.49 -12.77 -8.69
N VAL A 214 -4.98 -11.56 -9.01
CA VAL A 214 -4.89 -11.00 -10.37
C VAL A 214 -3.42 -10.75 -10.73
N VAL A 215 -2.66 -10.15 -9.82
CA VAL A 215 -1.25 -9.82 -10.02
C VAL A 215 -0.39 -11.07 -10.20
N ASP A 216 -0.60 -12.12 -9.39
CA ASP A 216 0.11 -13.39 -9.48
C ASP A 216 -0.17 -14.09 -10.82
N TYR A 217 -1.44 -14.11 -11.26
CA TYR A 217 -1.82 -14.62 -12.57
C TYR A 217 -1.06 -13.88 -13.69
N LEU A 218 -1.10 -12.55 -13.69
CA LEU A 218 -0.45 -11.73 -14.73
C LEU A 218 1.09 -11.85 -14.66
N ALA A 219 1.66 -11.87 -13.46
CA ALA A 219 3.10 -11.97 -13.24
C ALA A 219 3.64 -13.32 -13.71
N ALA A 220 2.99 -14.42 -13.33
CA ALA A 220 3.38 -15.76 -13.75
C ALA A 220 3.27 -15.92 -15.28
N LYS A 221 2.21 -15.38 -15.88
CA LYS A 221 1.98 -15.49 -17.32
C LYS A 221 2.96 -14.66 -18.14
N TRP A 222 3.23 -13.43 -17.73
CA TRP A 222 3.95 -12.45 -18.55
C TRP A 222 5.36 -12.12 -18.06
N GLY A 223 5.81 -12.72 -16.96
CA GLY A 223 7.08 -12.35 -16.32
C GLY A 223 7.11 -10.88 -15.92
N ALA A 224 5.93 -10.33 -15.58
CA ALA A 224 5.73 -8.92 -15.29
C ALA A 224 5.67 -8.66 -13.78
N LYS A 225 6.00 -7.42 -13.40
CA LYS A 225 5.98 -6.96 -12.01
C LYS A 225 4.94 -5.87 -11.82
N PRO A 226 4.21 -5.80 -10.69
CA PRO A 226 3.30 -4.70 -10.43
C PRO A 226 4.06 -3.37 -10.31
N VAL A 227 3.45 -2.28 -10.78
CA VAL A 227 4.03 -0.92 -10.70
C VAL A 227 4.39 -0.49 -9.28
N TRP A 228 3.72 -1.08 -8.29
CA TRP A 228 3.91 -0.77 -6.88
C TRP A 228 4.95 -1.67 -6.18
N GLU A 229 5.62 -2.60 -6.88
CA GLU A 229 6.57 -3.56 -6.28
C GLU A 229 7.63 -2.86 -5.39
N ASP A 230 8.16 -1.73 -5.85
CA ASP A 230 9.24 -1.00 -5.16
C ASP A 230 8.72 -0.09 -4.02
N VAL A 231 7.50 0.44 -4.16
CA VAL A 231 6.92 1.44 -3.24
C VAL A 231 5.92 0.86 -2.23
N GLY A 232 5.48 -0.38 -2.46
CA GLY A 232 4.44 -1.05 -1.69
C GLY A 232 3.02 -0.79 -2.19
N TRP A 233 2.13 -1.77 -1.98
CA TRP A 233 0.71 -1.66 -2.24
C TRP A 233 0.03 -0.77 -1.19
N THR A 234 -0.96 0.01 -1.57
CA THR A 234 -1.82 0.76 -0.64
C THR A 234 -3.27 0.65 -1.09
N ARG A 235 -4.15 0.34 -0.15
CA ARG A 235 -5.58 0.17 -0.38
C ARG A 235 -6.19 1.44 -0.97
N VAL A 236 -7.16 1.25 -1.87
CA VAL A 236 -8.05 2.29 -2.36
C VAL A 236 -9.49 1.93 -2.00
N GLY A 237 -10.21 2.86 -1.38
CA GLY A 237 -11.59 2.65 -0.95
C GLY A 237 -11.73 2.18 0.52
N PRO A 238 -12.94 1.76 0.93
CA PRO A 238 -13.26 1.41 2.32
C PRO A 238 -12.56 0.12 2.77
N LEU A 239 -12.62 -0.20 4.07
CA LEU A 239 -12.08 -1.44 4.63
C LEU A 239 -12.86 -2.70 4.17
N GLY A 240 -14.16 -2.57 3.95
CA GLY A 240 -15.05 -3.74 3.77
C GLY A 240 -15.43 -4.33 5.11
N ASP A 241 -15.63 -5.65 5.14
CA ASP A 241 -15.88 -6.37 6.38
C ASP A 241 -14.60 -6.41 7.24
N THR A 242 -14.72 -6.02 8.50
CA THR A 242 -13.63 -6.09 9.47
C THR A 242 -13.74 -7.38 10.29
N PRO A 243 -12.62 -8.01 10.69
CA PRO A 243 -12.66 -9.18 11.55
C PRO A 243 -13.27 -8.84 12.92
N GLU A 244 -14.07 -9.77 13.44
CA GLU A 244 -14.57 -9.69 14.82
C GLU A 244 -13.46 -10.10 15.79
N ARG A 245 -13.28 -9.32 16.87
CA ARG A 245 -12.36 -9.71 17.95
C ARG A 245 -12.99 -10.80 18.80
N VAL A 246 -12.41 -12.00 18.75
CA VAL A 246 -12.79 -13.15 19.57
C VAL A 246 -11.90 -13.28 20.81
N SER A 247 -10.63 -12.85 20.71
CA SER A 247 -9.64 -12.88 21.79
C SER A 247 -8.76 -11.63 21.78
N ASP A 248 -8.49 -11.10 22.98
CA ASP A 248 -7.50 -10.05 23.20
C ASP A 248 -6.06 -10.56 23.11
N GLU A 249 -5.85 -11.86 23.28
CA GLU A 249 -4.51 -12.48 23.26
C GLU A 249 -3.95 -12.66 21.84
N LEU A 250 -4.70 -12.31 20.81
CA LEU A 250 -4.30 -12.42 19.40
C LEU A 250 -4.45 -11.09 18.65
N PRO A 251 -3.61 -10.82 17.64
CA PRO A 251 -3.78 -9.68 16.73
C PRO A 251 -5.18 -9.61 16.14
N LEU A 252 -5.76 -8.40 16.00
CA LEU A 252 -7.11 -8.28 15.39
C LEU A 252 -7.16 -8.86 13.98
N SER A 253 -6.07 -8.70 13.22
CA SER A 253 -5.96 -9.21 11.84
C SER A 253 -5.77 -10.73 11.74
N ASP A 254 -5.55 -11.45 12.85
CA ASP A 254 -5.25 -12.89 12.85
C ASP A 254 -5.83 -13.62 14.06
N GLN A 255 -7.15 -13.60 14.18
CA GLN A 255 -7.88 -14.30 15.25
C GLN A 255 -7.85 -15.83 15.12
N ALA A 256 -7.46 -16.37 13.96
CA ALA A 256 -7.21 -17.79 13.76
C ALA A 256 -5.80 -18.23 14.21
N ASN A 257 -4.95 -17.26 14.55
CA ASN A 257 -3.56 -17.45 14.93
C ASN A 257 -2.72 -18.20 13.87
N ALA A 258 -2.92 -17.88 12.59
CA ALA A 258 -2.16 -18.46 11.49
C ALA A 258 -0.65 -18.12 11.62
N GLY A 259 -0.33 -16.93 12.14
CA GLY A 259 1.03 -16.47 12.43
C GLY A 259 1.65 -17.01 13.72
N LYS A 260 0.94 -17.88 14.46
CA LYS A 260 1.41 -18.50 15.73
C LYS A 260 1.93 -17.46 16.74
N TRP A 261 1.22 -16.36 16.87
CA TRP A 261 1.55 -15.23 17.72
C TRP A 261 1.61 -15.64 19.19
N ALA A 262 2.66 -15.18 19.86
CA ALA A 262 2.84 -15.22 21.30
C ALA A 262 2.96 -13.80 21.84
N LYS A 263 2.40 -13.55 23.02
CA LYS A 263 2.42 -12.24 23.68
C LYS A 263 3.85 -11.74 23.93
N PHE A 264 4.15 -10.53 23.47
CA PHE A 264 5.40 -9.84 23.75
C PHE A 264 5.23 -8.82 24.88
N GLY A 265 5.46 -9.27 26.11
CA GLY A 265 5.20 -8.49 27.34
C GLY A 265 5.88 -7.10 27.45
N PRO A 266 7.12 -6.88 26.97
CA PRO A 266 7.79 -5.57 27.10
C PRO A 266 7.09 -4.41 26.37
N MET A 267 6.29 -4.71 25.34
CA MET A 267 5.48 -3.71 24.61
C MET A 267 3.99 -4.06 24.67
N TRP A 268 3.55 -4.53 25.83
CA TRP A 268 2.15 -4.79 26.14
C TRP A 268 1.72 -3.93 27.33
N ASP A 269 0.70 -3.10 27.16
CA ASP A 269 0.13 -2.28 28.22
C ASP A 269 -1.36 -2.02 27.97
N GLU A 270 -2.20 -2.34 28.95
CA GLU A 270 -3.64 -2.04 28.96
C GLU A 270 -3.94 -0.75 29.73
N PHE A 271 -2.90 -0.05 30.21
CA PHE A 271 -3.00 1.20 30.97
C PHE A 271 -3.97 1.14 32.15
N GLY A 272 -4.10 -0.03 32.79
CA GLY A 272 -5.05 -0.29 33.87
C GLY A 272 -4.68 0.32 35.23
N THR A 273 -3.55 1.01 35.32
CA THR A 273 -3.09 1.79 36.50
C THR A 273 -3.38 3.28 36.30
N ASP A 274 -3.13 4.13 37.30
CA ASP A 274 -3.25 5.59 37.20
C ASP A 274 -1.96 6.28 36.68
N LYS A 275 -0.96 5.47 36.30
CA LYS A 275 0.39 5.92 35.92
C LYS A 275 0.96 5.01 34.86
N LEU A 276 1.75 5.59 33.98
CA LEU A 276 2.54 4.88 32.99
C LEU A 276 3.56 3.96 33.69
N ASP A 277 3.71 2.72 33.22
CA ASP A 277 4.67 1.77 33.77
C ASP A 277 6.11 2.28 33.56
N PRO A 278 6.82 2.68 34.63
CA PRO A 278 8.15 3.24 34.50
C PRO A 278 9.18 2.19 34.08
N GLU A 279 8.91 0.89 34.16
CA GLU A 279 9.83 -0.13 33.67
C GLU A 279 9.76 -0.32 32.15
N LYS A 280 8.63 0.07 31.53
CA LYS A 280 8.42 -0.07 30.08
C LYS A 280 8.60 1.24 29.33
N TRP A 281 8.26 2.37 29.93
CA TRP A 281 8.10 3.62 29.18
C TRP A 281 8.84 4.80 29.78
N TYR A 282 9.33 5.67 28.91
CA TYR A 282 9.65 7.05 29.25
C TYR A 282 8.42 7.94 28.96
N PRO A 283 8.03 8.85 29.89
CA PRO A 283 6.91 9.79 29.68
C PRO A 283 7.29 11.01 28.81
N THR A 284 8.44 10.93 28.13
CA THR A 284 8.96 11.88 27.14
C THR A 284 9.94 11.13 26.23
N ASN A 285 10.41 11.75 25.15
CA ASN A 285 11.50 11.21 24.34
C ASN A 285 12.86 11.70 24.91
N PRO A 286 13.72 10.83 25.47
CA PRO A 286 14.98 11.24 26.07
C PRO A 286 16.00 11.82 25.07
N GLN A 287 15.85 11.52 23.78
CA GLN A 287 16.78 11.94 22.73
C GLN A 287 16.30 13.18 21.95
N TRP A 288 15.05 13.59 22.13
CA TRP A 288 14.45 14.64 21.32
C TRP A 288 13.41 15.46 22.09
N GLN A 289 13.49 16.78 22.01
CA GLN A 289 12.67 17.71 22.81
C GLN A 289 11.31 18.04 22.15
N GLY A 290 11.03 17.47 20.98
CA GLY A 290 9.85 17.75 20.15
C GLY A 290 10.15 18.66 18.97
N ARG A 291 9.15 18.83 18.10
CA ARG A 291 9.25 19.77 16.98
C ARG A 291 8.86 21.16 17.42
N GLN A 292 9.72 22.12 17.11
CA GLN A 292 9.47 23.53 17.37
C GLN A 292 8.18 24.01 16.67
N PRO A 293 7.40 24.89 17.31
CA PRO A 293 7.70 25.52 18.60
C PRO A 293 7.25 24.71 19.84
N ALA A 294 6.62 23.54 19.67
CA ALA A 294 6.15 22.75 20.82
C ALA A 294 7.27 22.02 21.55
N PHE A 295 7.20 22.02 22.88
CA PHE A 295 8.08 21.24 23.76
C PHE A 295 7.38 19.97 24.26
N PHE A 296 8.04 18.81 24.15
CA PHE A 296 7.59 17.58 24.80
C PHE A 296 7.70 17.70 26.32
N TRP A 297 6.56 17.86 26.97
CA TRP A 297 6.47 18.02 28.41
C TRP A 297 5.83 16.78 29.04
N ALA A 298 6.50 16.16 30.03
CA ALA A 298 6.05 14.91 30.63
C ALA A 298 4.65 15.03 31.27
N GLU A 299 4.27 16.22 31.74
CA GLU A 299 2.92 16.49 32.26
C GLU A 299 1.80 16.34 31.22
N ASN A 300 2.12 16.25 29.93
CA ASN A 300 1.14 16.03 28.88
C ASN A 300 0.92 14.56 28.52
N ALA A 301 1.69 13.63 29.09
CA ALA A 301 1.51 12.18 28.96
C ALA A 301 0.93 11.63 30.27
N LYS A 302 -0.38 11.34 30.30
CA LYS A 302 -1.07 10.86 31.52
C LYS A 302 -1.83 9.58 31.26
N VAL A 303 -1.83 8.69 32.25
CA VAL A 303 -2.76 7.56 32.27
C VAL A 303 -3.94 7.95 33.14
N SER A 304 -5.15 7.83 32.60
CA SER A 304 -6.41 8.03 33.32
C SER A 304 -7.52 7.25 32.64
N ASP A 305 -8.54 6.84 33.39
CA ASP A 305 -9.71 6.13 32.86
C ASP A 305 -9.35 4.88 32.03
N GLY A 306 -8.25 4.20 32.40
CA GLY A 306 -7.76 3.01 31.71
C GLY A 306 -7.11 3.27 30.35
N LYS A 307 -6.63 4.50 30.10
CA LYS A 307 -6.08 4.92 28.79
C LYS A 307 -4.85 5.79 28.97
N LEU A 308 -3.94 5.73 28.00
CA LEU A 308 -2.86 6.69 27.84
C LEU A 308 -3.36 7.89 27.02
N HIS A 309 -3.13 9.10 27.54
CA HIS A 309 -3.48 10.36 26.90
C HIS A 309 -2.24 11.22 26.65
N LEU A 310 -2.03 11.61 25.40
CA LEU A 310 -1.02 12.57 24.96
C LEU A 310 -1.73 13.86 24.56
N THR A 311 -1.53 14.94 25.31
CA THR A 311 -2.29 16.19 25.12
C THR A 311 -1.41 17.32 24.58
N MET A 312 -1.82 17.93 23.48
CA MET A 312 -1.24 19.19 23.01
C MET A 312 -1.95 20.36 23.67
N ARG A 313 -1.19 21.38 24.10
CA ARG A 313 -1.71 22.52 24.87
C ARG A 313 -1.04 23.83 24.45
N LYS A 314 -1.82 24.91 24.41
CA LYS A 314 -1.30 26.28 24.36
C LYS A 314 -0.85 26.72 25.75
N GLN A 315 0.39 26.39 26.07
CA GLN A 315 1.04 26.79 27.31
C GLN A 315 2.56 26.70 27.15
N GLU A 316 3.28 27.25 28.11
CA GLU A 316 4.72 27.12 28.21
C GLU A 316 5.09 26.24 29.40
N ALA A 317 6.07 25.36 29.22
CA ALA A 317 6.67 24.62 30.33
C ALA A 317 7.83 25.43 30.95
N PRO A 318 7.96 25.51 32.28
CA PRO A 318 9.09 26.19 32.93
C PRO A 318 10.47 25.72 32.46
N GLU A 319 10.60 24.42 32.15
CA GLU A 319 11.83 23.80 31.65
C GLU A 319 12.03 23.89 30.13
N ALA A 320 11.07 24.44 29.38
CA ALA A 320 11.20 24.56 27.93
C ALA A 320 12.37 25.51 27.57
N PRO A 321 13.33 25.09 26.73
CA PRO A 321 14.44 25.94 26.31
C PRO A 321 13.98 26.95 25.26
N LYS A 322 13.41 28.07 25.73
CA LYS A 322 12.85 29.14 24.88
C LYS A 322 13.87 29.75 23.92
N ASP A 323 15.13 29.85 24.34
CA ASP A 323 16.26 30.30 23.53
C ASP A 323 16.53 29.38 22.33
N LYS A 324 16.08 28.12 22.41
CA LYS A 324 16.14 27.14 21.32
C LYS A 324 14.81 27.01 20.57
N GLY A 325 13.92 28.00 20.65
CA GLY A 325 12.67 28.04 19.85
C GLY A 325 11.52 27.19 20.41
N TYR A 326 11.62 26.70 21.65
CA TYR A 326 10.55 25.95 22.31
C TYR A 326 9.69 26.88 23.18
N HIS A 327 8.54 27.26 22.67
CA HIS A 327 7.65 28.24 23.29
C HIS A 327 6.21 28.08 22.78
N THR A 328 5.25 28.80 23.37
CA THR A 328 3.83 28.84 22.96
C THR A 328 3.03 27.56 23.18
N TYR A 329 3.58 26.39 22.83
CA TYR A 329 2.90 25.11 22.95
C TYR A 329 3.74 24.11 23.75
N THR A 330 3.04 23.22 24.43
CA THR A 330 3.62 21.97 24.93
C THR A 330 2.84 20.81 24.32
N SER A 331 3.51 19.70 24.10
CA SER A 331 2.93 18.45 23.64
C SER A 331 3.52 17.29 24.44
N ALA A 332 3.35 16.05 23.96
CA ALA A 332 3.77 14.85 24.67
C ALA A 332 4.47 13.88 23.72
N ALA A 333 5.34 13.07 24.31
CA ALA A 333 5.88 11.87 23.72
C ALA A 333 5.92 10.78 24.79
N VAL A 334 5.72 9.53 24.38
CA VAL A 334 5.93 8.34 25.18
C VAL A 334 6.78 7.39 24.36
N LYS A 335 7.86 6.91 24.94
CA LYS A 335 8.85 6.06 24.24
C LYS A 335 9.12 4.80 25.03
N SER A 336 9.16 3.66 24.35
CA SER A 336 9.55 2.40 24.98
C SER A 336 11.00 2.44 25.46
N LYS A 337 11.28 1.84 26.62
CA LYS A 337 12.64 1.67 27.15
C LYS A 337 13.40 0.60 26.38
N GLY A 338 12.72 -0.47 25.98
CA GLY A 338 13.25 -1.55 25.15
C GLY A 338 13.09 -1.26 23.66
N ALA A 339 14.00 -1.80 22.87
CA ALA A 339 13.86 -1.90 21.42
C ALA A 339 13.37 -3.30 21.03
N VAL A 340 12.75 -3.42 19.87
CA VAL A 340 12.25 -4.68 19.32
C VAL A 340 12.65 -4.79 17.85
N LEU A 341 12.89 -6.02 17.40
CA LEU A 341 13.10 -6.34 16.00
C LEU A 341 12.04 -7.35 15.57
N TYR A 342 11.18 -6.94 14.65
CA TYR A 342 10.05 -7.71 14.15
C TYR A 342 8.96 -8.01 15.19
N GLY A 343 7.79 -8.40 14.70
CA GLY A 343 6.61 -8.73 15.49
C GLY A 343 5.35 -8.13 14.90
N TYR A 344 4.24 -8.33 15.61
CA TYR A 344 2.99 -7.61 15.38
C TYR A 344 2.79 -6.61 16.51
N PHE A 345 2.45 -5.37 16.18
CA PHE A 345 2.23 -4.29 17.13
C PHE A 345 0.93 -3.59 16.80
N GLU A 346 0.05 -3.41 17.79
CA GLU A 346 -1.22 -2.72 17.55
C GLU A 346 -1.61 -1.84 18.74
N ILE A 347 -2.36 -0.79 18.43
CA ILE A 347 -3.04 0.05 19.42
C ILE A 347 -4.52 0.21 19.07
N SER A 348 -5.39 0.28 20.08
CA SER A 348 -6.71 0.93 19.93
C SER A 348 -6.54 2.39 20.31
N ALA A 349 -6.78 3.31 19.38
CA ALA A 349 -6.56 4.71 19.65
C ALA A 349 -7.53 5.63 18.91
N LYS A 350 -7.72 6.82 19.50
CA LYS A 350 -8.43 7.94 18.89
C LYS A 350 -7.48 9.13 18.75
N PRO A 351 -7.07 9.46 17.51
CA PRO A 351 -6.31 10.66 17.18
C PRO A 351 -6.95 11.94 17.71
N MET A 352 -6.11 12.95 17.99
CA MET A 352 -6.60 14.25 18.40
C MET A 352 -7.23 15.03 17.24
N ARG A 353 -8.25 15.84 17.53
CA ARG A 353 -8.85 16.75 16.56
C ARG A 353 -8.18 18.12 16.63
N SER A 354 -6.96 18.21 16.10
CA SER A 354 -6.25 19.48 15.92
C SER A 354 -5.24 19.38 14.77
N HIS A 355 -4.50 20.46 14.52
CA HIS A 355 -3.34 20.40 13.60
C HIS A 355 -2.11 19.74 14.25
N GLY A 356 -2.10 19.53 15.58
CA GLY A 356 -1.09 18.70 16.22
C GLY A 356 -1.20 17.27 15.74
N SER A 357 -0.07 16.63 15.43
CA SER A 357 -0.08 15.24 15.00
C SER A 357 -0.51 14.32 16.14
N SER A 358 -1.09 13.18 15.78
CA SER A 358 -1.08 11.95 16.60
C SER A 358 -0.26 10.94 15.81
N ALA A 359 0.76 10.36 16.43
CA ALA A 359 1.60 9.39 15.73
C ALA A 359 1.86 8.13 16.56
N PHE A 360 1.98 7.02 15.83
CA PHE A 360 2.45 5.73 16.30
C PHE A 360 3.53 5.25 15.35
N TRP A 361 4.74 5.10 15.87
CA TRP A 361 5.91 4.94 15.03
C TRP A 361 7.06 4.24 15.76
N PHE A 362 8.05 3.81 15.00
CA PHE A 362 9.24 3.15 15.48
C PHE A 362 10.46 3.82 14.90
N TYR A 363 11.47 4.04 15.72
CA TYR A 363 12.77 4.46 15.23
C TYR A 363 13.89 4.05 16.17
N ASP A 364 15.10 4.07 15.64
CA ASP A 364 16.31 4.20 16.40
C ASP A 364 17.37 4.87 15.53
N ASN A 365 18.28 5.60 16.18
CA ASN A 365 19.27 6.43 15.52
C ASN A 365 20.63 6.26 16.22
N THR A 366 21.50 5.48 15.59
CA THR A 366 22.90 5.34 15.96
C THR A 366 23.77 6.05 14.92
N PRO A 367 25.06 6.34 15.20
CA PRO A 367 25.96 6.89 14.19
C PRO A 367 26.06 6.03 12.91
N GLU A 368 25.85 4.71 13.02
CA GLU A 368 25.97 3.77 11.91
C GLU A 368 24.68 3.65 11.08
N ILE A 369 23.53 3.61 11.74
CA ILE A 369 22.23 3.33 11.12
C ILE A 369 21.10 4.12 11.77
N TRP A 370 20.25 4.70 10.94
CA TRP A 370 19.01 5.34 11.35
C TRP A 370 17.90 4.98 10.37
N THR A 371 16.96 4.18 10.87
CA THR A 371 15.75 3.76 10.16
C THR A 371 14.52 4.06 11.00
N GLU A 372 13.40 4.28 10.33
CA GLU A 372 12.14 4.69 10.97
C GLU A 372 10.94 4.12 10.21
N ILE A 373 9.94 3.66 10.96
CA ILE A 373 8.68 3.10 10.49
C ILE A 373 7.55 3.92 11.10
N ASP A 374 6.80 4.64 10.27
CA ASP A 374 5.62 5.39 10.71
C ASP A 374 4.38 4.52 10.45
N VAL A 375 3.84 3.92 11.51
CA VAL A 375 2.58 3.17 11.42
C VAL A 375 1.47 4.13 11.04
N PHE A 376 1.42 5.28 11.72
CA PHE A 376 0.73 6.45 11.21
C PHE A 376 1.26 7.77 11.74
N GLU A 377 1.04 8.82 10.95
CA GLU A 377 1.02 10.22 11.37
C GLU A 377 -0.32 10.85 10.94
N ILE A 378 -1.15 11.28 11.89
CA ILE A 378 -2.51 11.80 11.63
C ILE A 378 -2.64 13.23 12.13
N GLY A 379 -3.05 14.15 11.23
CA GLY A 379 -3.46 15.52 11.56
C GLY A 379 -4.97 15.64 11.55
N GLY A 380 -5.65 15.06 12.55
CA GLY A 380 -7.10 14.80 12.53
C GLY A 380 -8.01 16.04 12.49
N GLY A 381 -7.48 17.24 12.79
CA GLY A 381 -8.19 18.52 12.63
C GLY A 381 -7.60 19.43 11.55
N ALA A 382 -6.58 18.97 10.80
CA ALA A 382 -5.97 19.76 9.75
C ALA A 382 -6.76 19.64 8.43
N PRO A 383 -7.11 20.77 7.77
CA PRO A 383 -7.90 20.76 6.54
C PRO A 383 -7.33 19.86 5.45
N GLY A 384 -8.11 18.88 5.01
CA GLY A 384 -7.74 17.92 3.97
C GLY A 384 -6.90 16.73 4.46
N PHE A 385 -6.75 16.56 5.78
CA PHE A 385 -6.04 15.45 6.44
C PHE A 385 -6.91 14.65 7.41
N GLU A 386 -8.15 15.09 7.63
CA GLU A 386 -9.09 14.51 8.61
C GLU A 386 -9.27 13.01 8.41
N ARG A 387 -9.15 12.53 7.17
CA ARG A 387 -9.33 11.13 6.77
C ARG A 387 -8.05 10.43 6.30
N LYS A 388 -6.91 11.10 6.35
CA LYS A 388 -5.65 10.58 5.77
C LYS A 388 -4.87 9.80 6.83
N TYR A 389 -4.80 8.49 6.61
CA TYR A 389 -3.91 7.57 7.32
C TYR A 389 -2.55 7.57 6.60
N ASN A 390 -1.63 8.41 7.05
CA ASN A 390 -0.31 8.58 6.42
C ASN A 390 0.66 7.57 7.02
N MET A 391 1.15 6.62 6.21
CA MET A 391 2.14 5.61 6.58
C MET A 391 3.45 5.91 5.87
N ASN A 392 4.58 5.69 6.54
CA ASN A 392 5.87 5.93 5.91
C ASN A 392 6.98 5.05 6.45
N LEU A 393 8.06 5.04 5.67
CA LEU A 393 9.22 4.20 5.83
C LEU A 393 10.42 5.06 5.46
N HIS A 394 11.22 5.42 6.44
CA HIS A 394 12.38 6.30 6.26
C HIS A 394 13.69 5.53 6.46
N VAL A 395 14.63 5.79 5.56
CA VAL A 395 16.04 5.43 5.71
C VAL A 395 16.83 6.72 5.67
N PHE A 396 17.31 7.16 6.83
CA PHE A 396 18.15 8.37 6.92
C PHE A 396 19.58 8.05 6.49
N HIS A 397 20.13 6.96 7.04
CA HIS A 397 21.38 6.37 6.59
C HIS A 397 21.54 4.93 7.08
N THR A 398 22.39 4.19 6.39
CA THR A 398 22.89 2.85 6.72
C THR A 398 24.41 2.82 6.55
N PRO A 399 25.10 1.71 6.85
CA PRO A 399 26.52 1.57 6.52
C PRO A 399 26.83 1.80 5.03
N THR A 400 25.93 1.41 4.13
CA THR A 400 26.11 1.47 2.67
C THR A 400 25.39 2.63 1.99
N GLU A 401 24.41 3.25 2.63
CA GLU A 401 23.61 4.35 2.07
C GLU A 401 23.67 5.58 2.97
N LYS A 402 24.09 6.72 2.45
CA LYS A 402 24.25 7.96 3.24
C LYS A 402 23.23 9.05 2.93
N LYS A 403 22.35 8.80 1.95
CA LYS A 403 21.34 9.75 1.52
C LYS A 403 19.99 9.35 2.10
N HIS A 404 19.30 10.30 2.72
CA HIS A 404 17.93 10.12 3.17
C HIS A 404 16.99 9.85 2.00
N TRP A 405 16.15 8.84 2.16
CA TRP A 405 15.00 8.59 1.30
C TRP A 405 13.85 8.00 2.12
N SER A 406 12.65 8.05 1.55
CA SER A 406 11.47 7.46 2.16
C SER A 406 10.50 6.89 1.12
N LYS A 407 9.61 6.00 1.57
CA LYS A 407 8.56 5.40 0.75
C LYS A 407 7.21 5.39 1.47
N GLY A 408 6.48 6.49 1.30
CA GLY A 408 5.17 6.69 1.94
C GLY A 408 4.01 6.09 1.18
N GLY A 409 2.89 5.92 1.87
CA GLY A 409 1.58 5.61 1.31
C GLY A 409 0.49 6.25 2.16
N VAL A 410 -0.60 6.68 1.52
CA VAL A 410 -1.73 7.29 2.22
C VAL A 410 -2.99 6.50 1.89
N TRP A 411 -3.63 5.95 2.93
CA TRP A 411 -4.99 5.44 2.81
C TRP A 411 -5.97 6.54 3.24
N VAL A 412 -7.07 6.69 2.50
CA VAL A 412 -8.12 7.66 2.81
C VAL A 412 -9.30 6.90 3.40
N ALA A 413 -9.52 7.09 4.71
CA ALA A 413 -10.64 6.50 5.41
C ALA A 413 -11.98 7.08 4.89
N PRO A 414 -13.08 6.29 4.92
CA PRO A 414 -14.40 6.82 4.57
C PRO A 414 -15.02 7.68 5.69
N TRP A 415 -14.34 7.84 6.82
CA TRP A 415 -14.72 8.63 7.99
C TRP A 415 -13.54 9.52 8.45
N ASP A 416 -13.82 10.48 9.32
CA ASP A 416 -12.78 11.31 9.94
C ASP A 416 -12.11 10.50 11.06
N LEU A 417 -10.77 10.40 11.01
CA LEU A 417 -9.99 9.53 11.89
C LEU A 417 -10.04 9.95 13.36
N ALA A 418 -10.41 11.20 13.65
CA ALA A 418 -10.52 11.72 15.01
C ALA A 418 -11.93 11.57 15.62
N ASP A 419 -12.89 10.98 14.90
CA ASP A 419 -14.28 10.80 15.39
C ASP A 419 -14.37 9.68 16.43
N ASP A 420 -13.68 8.56 16.21
CA ASP A 420 -13.80 7.35 17.01
C ASP A 420 -12.45 6.65 17.28
N TYR A 421 -12.49 5.63 18.13
CA TYR A 421 -11.38 4.70 18.31
C TYR A 421 -11.32 3.70 17.17
N HIS A 422 -10.11 3.46 16.66
CA HIS A 422 -9.81 2.43 15.69
C HIS A 422 -8.60 1.63 16.14
N VAL A 423 -8.48 0.40 15.63
CA VAL A 423 -7.32 -0.45 15.87
C VAL A 423 -6.31 -0.26 14.75
N TYR A 424 -5.12 0.24 15.07
CA TYR A 424 -4.03 0.47 14.13
C TYR A 424 -2.92 -0.55 14.37
N GLY A 425 -2.57 -1.32 13.35
CA GLY A 425 -1.64 -2.45 13.45
C GLY A 425 -0.46 -2.36 12.49
N LEU A 426 0.66 -2.93 12.89
CA LEU A 426 1.86 -3.16 12.10
C LEU A 426 2.32 -4.60 12.29
N GLU A 427 2.33 -5.40 11.23
CA GLU A 427 3.10 -6.62 11.14
C GLU A 427 4.43 -6.29 10.47
N TRP A 428 5.53 -6.53 11.17
CA TRP A 428 6.87 -6.25 10.69
C TRP A 428 7.69 -7.53 10.79
N ASN A 429 8.13 -8.06 9.66
CA ASN A 429 9.00 -9.24 9.62
C ASN A 429 10.21 -8.97 8.71
N LYS A 430 11.02 -10.00 8.47
CA LYS A 430 12.26 -9.88 7.71
C LYS A 430 12.00 -9.62 6.22
N GLU A 431 10.86 -10.05 5.70
CA GLU A 431 10.51 -10.00 4.29
C GLU A 431 9.65 -8.77 3.95
N GLU A 432 8.77 -8.36 4.85
CA GLU A 432 7.73 -7.35 4.60
C GLU A 432 7.28 -6.58 5.84
N LEU A 433 6.60 -5.47 5.58
CA LEU A 433 5.81 -4.70 6.52
C LEU A 433 4.37 -4.62 6.01
N LYS A 434 3.40 -4.96 6.86
CA LYS A 434 1.97 -4.81 6.59
C LYS A 434 1.33 -3.91 7.64
N TYR A 435 0.52 -2.97 7.18
CA TYR A 435 -0.18 -1.99 8.00
C TYR A 435 -1.66 -2.32 7.99
N TYR A 436 -2.30 -2.20 9.14
CA TYR A 436 -3.69 -2.57 9.36
C TYR A 436 -4.48 -1.42 9.99
N VAL A 437 -5.73 -1.30 9.58
CA VAL A 437 -6.76 -0.51 10.28
C VAL A 437 -7.94 -1.43 10.53
N ASP A 438 -8.42 -1.50 11.77
CA ASP A 438 -9.49 -2.39 12.23
C ASP A 438 -9.31 -3.84 11.77
N GLY A 439 -8.05 -4.33 11.84
CA GLY A 439 -7.67 -5.69 11.45
C GLY A 439 -7.56 -5.93 9.95
N VAL A 440 -7.84 -4.93 9.12
CA VAL A 440 -7.82 -5.03 7.66
C VAL A 440 -6.55 -4.41 7.09
N ALA A 441 -5.84 -5.13 6.22
CA ALA A 441 -4.63 -4.62 5.60
C ALA A 441 -4.93 -3.41 4.69
N VAL A 442 -4.19 -2.31 4.92
CA VAL A 442 -4.29 -1.05 4.16
C VAL A 442 -3.01 -0.70 3.40
N ARG A 443 -1.87 -1.30 3.75
CA ARG A 443 -0.60 -1.15 3.03
C ARG A 443 0.30 -2.36 3.25
N THR A 444 1.04 -2.73 2.22
CA THR A 444 2.11 -3.74 2.30
C THR A 444 3.32 -3.21 1.58
N ALA A 445 4.51 -3.37 2.17
CA ALA A 445 5.76 -3.02 1.53
C ALA A 445 6.83 -4.07 1.84
N LYS A 446 7.68 -4.38 0.85
CA LYS A 446 8.85 -5.23 1.09
C LYS A 446 9.78 -4.59 2.12
N ASN A 447 10.25 -5.37 3.08
CA ASN A 447 11.26 -4.93 4.03
C ASN A 447 12.63 -5.03 3.35
N THR A 448 13.23 -3.87 3.08
CA THR A 448 14.54 -3.78 2.43
C THR A 448 15.64 -3.27 3.36
N HIS A 449 15.29 -2.66 4.50
CA HIS A 449 16.22 -1.89 5.34
C HIS A 449 15.92 -1.93 6.84
N TRP A 450 14.69 -2.19 7.26
CA TRP A 450 14.28 -2.16 8.67
C TRP A 450 14.60 -3.50 9.33
N HIS A 451 15.89 -3.73 9.53
CA HIS A 451 16.45 -4.94 10.16
C HIS A 451 17.22 -4.61 11.46
N GLN A 452 17.15 -3.35 11.90
CA GLN A 452 17.66 -2.85 13.19
C GLN A 452 16.55 -2.95 14.25
N PRO A 453 16.86 -3.29 15.52
CA PRO A 453 15.90 -3.13 16.60
C PRO A 453 15.50 -1.66 16.79
N LEU A 454 14.21 -1.37 16.85
CA LEU A 454 13.66 -0.01 16.96
C LEU A 454 12.87 0.15 18.28
N THR A 455 12.85 1.37 18.80
CA THR A 455 11.98 1.73 19.93
C THR A 455 10.61 2.14 19.44
N LEU A 456 9.56 1.76 20.18
CA LEU A 456 8.17 2.16 19.94
C LEU A 456 7.94 3.56 20.50
N ASN A 457 7.25 4.41 19.75
CA ASN A 457 6.94 5.79 20.12
C ASN A 457 5.48 6.12 19.85
N PHE A 458 4.91 6.89 20.78
CA PHE A 458 3.68 7.66 20.59
C PHE A 458 4.02 9.12 20.84
N ASP A 459 3.61 10.04 19.97
CA ASP A 459 3.81 11.45 20.24
C ASP A 459 2.79 12.34 19.55
N SER A 460 2.95 13.63 19.82
CA SER A 460 2.22 14.71 19.17
C SER A 460 3.14 15.89 18.90
N GLU A 461 3.25 16.28 17.64
CA GLU A 461 4.14 17.34 17.18
C GLU A 461 3.37 18.48 16.54
N THR A 462 3.96 19.68 16.56
CA THR A 462 3.59 20.73 15.59
C THR A 462 4.17 20.38 14.23
N MET A 463 3.42 20.54 13.14
CA MET A 463 3.87 20.23 11.78
C MET A 463 3.76 21.44 10.84
N PRO A 464 4.59 22.49 11.00
CA PRO A 464 4.37 23.80 10.35
C PRO A 464 4.27 23.76 8.83
N THR A 465 4.99 22.85 8.18
CA THR A 465 5.05 22.71 6.72
C THR A 465 4.08 21.68 6.16
N TRP A 466 3.34 20.96 7.01
CA TRP A 466 2.47 19.87 6.59
C TRP A 466 1.02 20.04 7.06
N PHE A 467 0.74 19.84 8.36
CA PHE A 467 -0.59 20.08 8.94
C PHE A 467 -0.81 21.55 9.33
N GLY A 468 0.27 22.34 9.35
CA GLY A 468 0.29 23.71 9.88
C GLY A 468 0.54 23.73 11.38
N LEU A 469 0.57 24.94 11.94
CA LEU A 469 0.63 25.12 13.40
C LEU A 469 -0.75 24.84 14.02
N PRO A 470 -0.81 24.35 15.26
CA PRO A 470 -2.05 24.27 16.05
C PRO A 470 -2.80 25.60 16.08
N LYS A 471 -4.13 25.52 16.06
CA LYS A 471 -4.99 26.66 16.34
C LYS A 471 -5.34 26.68 17.82
N ASP A 472 -5.28 27.85 18.43
CA ASP A 472 -5.53 28.01 19.85
C ASP A 472 -6.92 27.53 20.29
N GLU A 473 -7.93 27.69 19.42
CA GLU A 473 -9.32 27.28 19.67
C GLU A 473 -9.53 25.76 19.69
N ASP A 474 -8.61 25.01 19.06
CA ASP A 474 -8.63 23.54 19.04
C ASP A 474 -7.88 22.93 20.24
N LEU A 475 -7.29 23.77 21.11
CA LEU A 475 -6.46 23.32 22.24
C LEU A 475 -7.13 23.57 23.61
N PRO A 476 -6.99 22.64 24.57
CA PRO A 476 -6.22 21.39 24.49
C PRO A 476 -6.88 20.34 23.58
N SER A 477 -6.05 19.56 22.87
CA SER A 477 -6.49 18.42 22.06
C SER A 477 -5.71 17.18 22.47
N THR A 478 -6.37 16.02 22.53
CA THR A 478 -5.81 14.81 23.15
C THR A 478 -5.87 13.62 22.21
N PHE A 479 -4.71 12.98 22.02
CA PHE A 479 -4.54 11.67 21.41
C PHE A 479 -4.69 10.62 22.51
N SER A 480 -5.65 9.71 22.37
CA SER A 480 -5.97 8.74 23.42
C SER A 480 -5.76 7.32 22.94
N ILE A 481 -5.10 6.48 23.74
CA ILE A 481 -4.75 5.10 23.43
C ILE A 481 -5.32 4.20 24.53
N GLU A 482 -6.18 3.25 24.18
CA GLU A 482 -6.79 2.32 25.14
C GLU A 482 -5.84 1.20 25.53
N TYR A 483 -5.04 0.72 24.58
CA TYR A 483 -4.03 -0.28 24.82
C TYR A 483 -2.91 -0.18 23.79
N VAL A 484 -1.75 -0.73 24.15
CA VAL A 484 -0.73 -1.17 23.20
C VAL A 484 -0.49 -2.65 23.42
N ARG A 485 -0.57 -3.43 22.35
CA ARG A 485 -0.35 -4.87 22.39
C ARG A 485 0.69 -5.24 21.35
N ALA A 486 1.57 -6.15 21.74
CA ALA A 486 2.64 -6.63 20.88
C ALA A 486 2.72 -8.15 20.95
N TRP A 487 3.07 -8.76 19.83
CA TRP A 487 3.24 -10.19 19.68
C TRP A 487 4.52 -10.49 18.91
N GLU A 488 5.16 -11.59 19.27
CA GLU A 488 6.25 -12.20 18.52
C GLU A 488 5.74 -13.45 17.79
N SER A 489 6.33 -13.74 16.63
CA SER A 489 6.04 -14.96 15.89
C SER A 489 6.59 -16.16 16.68
N GLY A 490 5.74 -17.13 16.99
CA GLY A 490 6.15 -18.41 17.56
C GLY A 490 6.77 -19.32 16.50
N GLU A 491 8.06 -19.13 16.23
CA GLU A 491 8.90 -20.13 15.54
C GLU A 491 9.63 -21.05 16.53
#